data_AF-A0A1I2TUA8-F1
#
_entry.id   AF-A0A1I2TUA8-F1
#
_cell.length_a   1.000
_cell.length_b   1.000
_cell.length_c   1.000
_cell.angle_alpha   90.00
_cell.angle_beta   90.00
_cell.angle_gamma   90.00
#
_symmetry.space_group_name_H-M   'P 1'
#
loop_
_entity.id
_entity.type
_entity.pdbx_description
1 polymer ?
#
loop_
_entity_poly.entity_id
_entity_poly.type
_entity_poly.pdbx_seq_one_letter_code
_entity_poly.pdbx_strand_id
1 'polypeptide(L)' 'MHKYQKLTVSFAFLSASFLAGGLVFQSYTEYSILVGWGGNLIANFFALFYALKWSRRRQTM' A
#
# COMPACT_ATOMS: atom_id res chain seq x y z
N MET A 1 7.81 17.73 -4.18
CA MET A 1 6.79 16.79 -3.65
C MET A 1 6.85 16.77 -2.12
N HIS A 2 5.71 16.93 -1.45
CA HIS A 2 5.64 16.93 0.01
C HIS A 2 5.99 15.52 0.56
N LYS A 3 6.70 15.43 1.69
CA LYS A 3 7.20 14.13 2.25
C LYS A 3 6.09 13.07 2.36
N TYR A 4 4.90 13.45 2.80
CA TYR A 4 3.74 12.53 2.91
C TYR A 4 3.14 12.10 1.58
N GLN A 5 3.20 12.95 0.54
CA GLN A 5 2.73 12.58 -0.80
C GLN A 5 3.64 11.50 -1.39
N LYS A 6 4.97 11.67 -1.25
CA LYS A 6 5.93 10.64 -1.69
C LYS A 6 5.71 9.32 -0.96
N LEU A 7 5.50 9.35 0.36
CA LEU A 7 5.19 8.15 1.15
C LEU A 7 3.88 7.47 0.68
N THR A 8 2.82 8.24 0.47
CA THR A 8 1.52 7.71 0.02
C THR A 8 1.67 6.95 -1.30
N VAL A 9 2.37 7.55 -2.28
CA VAL A 9 2.62 6.93 -3.58
C VAL A 9 3.50 5.68 -3.45
N SER A 10 4.55 5.73 -2.62
CA SER A 10 5.41 4.56 -2.38
C SER A 10 4.63 3.39 -1.75
N PHE A 11 3.78 3.65 -0.75
CA PHE A 11 2.96 2.60 -0.13
C PHE A 11 1.86 2.09 -1.07
N ALA A 12 1.29 2.95 -1.93
CA ALA A 12 0.33 2.52 -2.94
C ALA A 12 0.97 1.56 -3.96
N PHE A 13 2.17 1.91 -4.47
CA PHE A 13 2.95 1.03 -5.33
C PHE A 13 3.33 -0.28 -4.63
N LEU A 14 3.76 -0.21 -3.37
CA LEU A 14 4.09 -1.38 -2.58
C LEU A 14 2.87 -2.31 -2.42
N SER A 15 1.67 -1.76 -2.22
CA SER A 15 0.43 -2.54 -2.11
C SER A 15 0.12 -3.30 -3.41
N ALA A 16 0.28 -2.63 -4.56
CA ALA A 16 0.08 -3.24 -5.87
C ALA A 16 1.10 -4.36 -6.13
N SER A 17 2.35 -4.17 -5.71
CA SER A 17 3.39 -5.21 -5.80
C SER A 17 3.07 -6.43 -4.92
N PHE A 18 2.50 -6.23 -3.72
CA PHE A 18 2.06 -7.35 -2.88
C PHE A 18 0.90 -8.14 -3.49
N LEU A 19 -0.08 -7.45 -4.10
CA LEU A 19 -1.17 -8.12 -4.83
C LEU A 19 -0.64 -8.89 -6.04
N ALA A 20 0.16 -8.25 -6.88
CA ALA A 20 0.74 -8.86 -8.07
C ALA A 20 1.64 -10.05 -7.69
N GLY A 21 2.50 -9.88 -6.66
CA GLY A 21 3.33 -10.95 -6.14
C GLY A 21 2.50 -12.13 -5.62
N GLY A 22 1.46 -11.88 -4.83
CA GLY A 22 0.59 -12.95 -4.32
C GLY A 22 -0.10 -13.76 -5.42
N LEU A 23 -0.48 -13.11 -6.52
CA LEU A 23 -1.05 -13.76 -7.71
C LEU A 23 0.01 -14.56 -8.49
N VAL A 24 1.21 -14.00 -8.68
CA VAL A 24 2.31 -14.67 -9.41
C VAL A 24 2.80 -15.90 -8.65
N PHE A 25 2.88 -15.83 -7.32
CA PHE A 25 3.33 -16.94 -6.47
C PHE A 25 2.22 -17.92 -6.08
N GLN A 26 0.98 -17.70 -6.53
CA GLN A 26 -0.16 -18.59 -6.27
C GLN A 26 0.11 -20.05 -6.67
N SER A 27 0.80 -20.26 -7.79
CA SER A 27 1.13 -21.60 -8.30
C SER A 27 2.27 -22.28 -7.55
N TYR A 28 3.01 -21.56 -6.71
CA TYR A 28 4.17 -22.07 -5.97
C TYR A 28 3.86 -22.36 -4.51
N THR A 29 2.85 -21.72 -3.93
CA THR A 29 2.53 -21.83 -2.50
C THR A 29 1.06 -21.49 -2.26
N GLU A 30 0.31 -22.39 -1.61
CA GLU A 30 -1.14 -22.21 -1.36
C GLU A 30 -1.46 -20.94 -0.55
N TYR A 31 -0.54 -20.52 0.32
CA TYR A 31 -0.70 -19.34 1.16
C TYR A 31 -0.32 -18.02 0.45
N SER A 32 0.23 -18.07 -0.77
CA SER A 32 0.73 -16.88 -1.49
C SER A 32 -0.32 -15.82 -1.73
N ILE A 33 -1.56 -16.24 -2.04
CA ILE A 33 -2.69 -15.31 -2.18
C ILE A 33 -2.97 -14.64 -0.83
N LEU A 34 -3.02 -15.43 0.25
CA LEU A 34 -3.35 -14.93 1.58
C LEU A 34 -2.31 -13.92 2.06
N VAL A 35 -1.02 -14.21 1.82
CA VAL A 35 0.10 -13.33 2.14
C VAL A 35 0.08 -12.07 1.26
N GLY A 36 -0.18 -12.21 -0.04
CA GLY A 36 -0.31 -11.06 -0.94
C GLY A 36 -1.48 -10.15 -0.59
N TRP A 37 -2.63 -10.72 -0.25
CA TRP A 37 -3.79 -9.96 0.25
C TRP A 37 -3.51 -9.31 1.60
N GLY A 38 -2.90 -10.02 2.54
CA GLY A 38 -2.52 -9.49 3.85
C GLY A 38 -1.53 -8.32 3.74
N GLY A 39 -0.47 -8.50 2.95
CA GLY A 39 0.52 -7.44 2.68
C GLY A 39 -0.09 -6.24 1.97
N ASN A 40 -0.98 -6.46 1.00
CA ASN A 40 -1.71 -5.41 0.32
C ASN A 40 -2.61 -4.60 1.27
N LEU A 41 -3.34 -5.27 2.15
CA LEU A 41 -4.25 -4.64 3.11
C LEU A 41 -3.47 -3.74 4.08
N ILE A 42 -2.34 -4.24 4.61
CA ILE A 42 -1.45 -3.48 5.48
C ILE A 42 -0.85 -2.27 4.74
N ALA A 43 -0.32 -2.47 3.53
CA ALA A 43 0.27 -1.40 2.74
C ALA A 43 -0.77 -0.31 2.38
N ASN A 44 -2.01 -0.68 2.06
CA ASN A 44 -3.10 0.26 1.82
C ASN A 44 -3.49 1.04 3.07
N PHE A 45 -3.51 0.41 4.25
CA PHE A 45 -3.73 1.14 5.51
C PHE A 45 -2.69 2.22 5.74
N PHE A 46 -1.41 1.91 5.51
CA PHE A 46 -0.35 2.91 5.60
C PHE A 46 -0.50 4.01 4.54
N ALA A 47 -0.80 3.65 3.29
CA ALA A 47 -1.05 4.62 2.22
C ALA A 47 -2.18 5.59 2.61
N LEU A 48 -3.31 5.06 3.09
CA LEU A 48 -4.45 5.85 3.54
C LEU A 48 -4.10 6.75 4.72
N PHE A 49 -3.37 6.23 5.71
CA PHE A 49 -2.93 7.01 6.88
C PHE A 49 -2.09 8.24 6.46
N TYR A 50 -1.11 8.04 5.57
CA TYR A 50 -0.29 9.15 5.06
C TYR A 50 -1.08 10.09 4.14
N ALA A 51 -2.04 9.57 3.36
CA ALA A 51 -2.94 10.38 2.53
C ALA A 51 -3.82 11.30 3.39
N LEU A 52 -4.44 10.78 4.46
CA LEU A 52 -5.25 11.55 5.40
C LEU A 52 -4.41 12.62 6.12
N LYS A 53 -3.20 12.27 6.56
CA LYS A 53 -2.27 13.21 7.19
C LYS A 53 -1.83 14.32 6.23
N TRP A 54 -1.66 14.00 4.96
CA TRP A 54 -1.36 14.99 3.92
C TRP A 54 -2.57 15.88 3.61
N SER A 55 -3.77 15.31 3.55
CA SER A 55 -5.02 16.05 3.31
C SER A 55 -5.28 17.07 4.41
N ARG A 56 -5.18 16.67 5.69
CA ARG A 56 -5.33 17.60 6.83
C ARG A 56 -4.35 18.77 6.77
N ARG A 57 -3.09 18.52 6.42
CA ARG A 57 -2.08 19.60 6.29
C ARG A 57 -2.40 20.58 5.17
N ARG A 58 -3.07 20.13 4.10
CA ARG A 58 -3.51 21.00 3.00
C ARG A 58 -4.77 21.79 3.32
N GLN A 59 -5.58 21.35 4.28
CA GLN A 59 -6.79 22.08 4.73
C GLN A 59 -6.51 23.15 5.79
N THR A 60 -5.34 23.11 6.45
CA THR A 60 -4.91 24.11 7.44
C THR A 60 -4.00 25.21 6.86
N MET A 61 -3.78 25.22 5.55
CA MET A 61 -3.15 26.32 4.79
C MET A 61 -4.21 27.00 3.94
#